data_AF-A0A6V7PWF4-F1
#
_entry.id   AF-A0A6V7PWF4-F1
#
_cell.length_a   1.000
_cell.length_b   1.000
_cell.length_c   1.000
_cell.angle_alpha   90.00
_cell.angle_beta   90.00
_cell.angle_gamma   90.00
#
_symmetry.space_group_name_H-M   'P 1'
#
loop_
_entity.id
_entity.type
_entity.pdbx_description
1 polymer ?
#
loop_
_entity_poly.entity_id
_entity_poly.type
_entity_poly.pdbx_seq_one_letter_code
_entity_poly.pdbx_strand_id
1 'polypeptide(L)'
;MGDLHLIKLDETKCSGNISTDAPLWVALAVVQSYNPRRKVPRSGISLPDLEKCLSKATFSAAEHSASIHMPRIGYRDGSQRSEWYTIERLLKKYASLHGITIYVYYFQRPSREQQASDD
;
A
#
# COMPACT_ATOMS: atom_id res chain seq x y z
N MET A 1 12.13 -10.76 -1.63
CA MET A 1 11.20 -10.00 -0.77
C MET A 1 11.87 -8.68 -0.43
N GLY A 2 11.10 -7.61 -0.23
CA GLY A 2 11.63 -6.26 -0.02
C GLY A 2 12.00 -5.51 -1.30
N ASP A 3 11.45 -5.94 -2.44
CA ASP A 3 11.63 -5.25 -3.72
C ASP A 3 10.50 -4.25 -3.96
N LEU A 4 10.82 -3.13 -4.62
CA LEU A 4 9.88 -2.06 -4.95
C LEU A 4 9.97 -1.75 -6.44
N HIS A 5 8.89 -2.01 -7.17
CA HIS A 5 8.81 -1.65 -8.60
C HIS A 5 8.01 -0.38 -8.76
N LEU A 6 8.61 0.64 -9.38
CA LEU A 6 7.96 1.90 -9.72
C LEU A 6 7.59 1.87 -11.19
N ILE A 7 6.30 2.03 -11.47
CA ILE A 7 5.73 1.96 -12.82
C ILE A 7 5.08 3.31 -13.10
N LYS A 8 5.61 4.04 -14.08
CA LYS A 8 4.99 5.28 -14.55
C LYS A 8 3.71 4.95 -15.31
N LEU A 9 2.64 5.67 -15.05
CA LEU A 9 1.40 5.55 -15.80
C LEU A 9 1.43 6.52 -16.99
N ASP A 10 1.09 6.01 -18.17
CA ASP A 10 0.93 6.82 -19.37
C ASP A 10 -0.44 7.51 -19.34
N GLU A 11 -0.43 8.84 -19.40
CA GLU A 11 -1.62 9.70 -19.38
C GLU A 11 -2.64 9.35 -20.49
N THR A 12 -2.15 8.80 -21.61
CA THR A 12 -2.97 8.45 -22.79
C THR A 12 -3.90 7.25 -22.59
N LYS A 13 -3.74 6.46 -21.51
CA LYS A 13 -4.57 5.28 -21.23
C LYS A 13 -5.57 5.47 -20.08
N CYS A 14 -5.53 6.61 -19.39
CA CYS A 14 -6.49 6.95 -18.33
C CYS A 14 -7.77 7.56 -18.94
N SER A 15 -8.48 6.74 -19.74
CA SER A 15 -9.81 7.05 -20.27
C SER A 15 -10.86 6.98 -19.16
N GLY A 16 -10.97 8.05 -18.36
CA GLY A 16 -12.07 8.20 -17.39
C GLY A 16 -11.71 9.10 -16.21
N ASN A 17 -11.97 10.40 -16.35
CA ASN A 17 -12.19 11.37 -15.26
C ASN A 17 -11.07 11.64 -14.25
N ILE A 18 -9.80 11.37 -14.56
CA ILE A 18 -8.67 11.89 -13.75
C ILE A 18 -7.74 12.66 -14.68
N SER A 19 -8.09 13.90 -14.99
CA SER A 19 -7.14 14.86 -15.55
C SER A 19 -6.29 15.40 -14.40
N THR A 20 -5.39 14.58 -13.86
CA THR A 20 -4.30 15.10 -13.05
C THR A 20 -3.27 15.66 -14.01
N ASP A 21 -3.01 16.96 -13.93
CA ASP A 21 -1.97 17.68 -14.69
C ASP A 21 -0.53 17.25 -14.30
N ALA A 22 -0.40 16.14 -13.56
CA ALA A 22 0.82 15.65 -12.96
C ALA A 22 1.00 14.14 -13.23
N PRO A 23 2.25 13.68 -13.44
CA PRO A 23 2.54 12.29 -13.76
C PRO A 23 2.18 11.37 -12.59
N LEU A 24 1.45 10.30 -12.88
CA LEU A 24 1.08 9.30 -11.89
C LEU A 24 2.03 8.09 -11.93
N TRP A 25 2.26 7.52 -10.75
CA TRP A 25 3.14 6.37 -10.56
C TRP A 25 2.47 5.32 -9.67
N VAL A 26 2.74 4.06 -9.96
CA VAL A 26 2.33 2.92 -9.13
C VAL A 26 3.56 2.28 -8.53
N ALA A 27 3.54 2.13 -7.21
CA ALA A 27 4.60 1.49 -6.44
C ALA A 27 4.15 0.09 -5.98
N LEU A 28 4.73 -0.97 -6.56
CA LEU A 28 4.48 -2.36 -6.19
C LEU A 28 5.52 -2.83 -5.17
N ALA A 29 5.12 -2.96 -3.91
CA ALA A 29 5.96 -3.43 -2.82
C ALA A 29 5.80 -4.94 -2.56
N VAL A 30 6.88 -5.71 -2.70
CA VAL A 30 6.86 -7.18 -2.52
C VAL A 30 7.22 -7.55 -1.08
N VAL A 31 6.22 -7.56 -0.20
CA VAL A 31 6.39 -7.74 1.26
C VAL A 31 5.71 -8.99 1.82
N GLN A 32 5.07 -9.79 0.97
CA GLN A 32 4.41 -11.04 1.33
C GLN A 32 4.89 -12.19 0.44
N SER A 33 5.02 -13.37 1.02
CA SER A 33 5.34 -14.61 0.32
C SER A 33 4.10 -15.46 0.11
N TYR A 34 4.08 -16.19 -1.01
CA TYR A 34 3.08 -17.21 -1.28
C TYR A 34 3.75 -18.59 -1.30
N ASN A 35 3.21 -19.53 -0.55
CA ASN A 35 3.64 -20.93 -0.54
C ASN A 35 2.41 -21.84 -0.52
N PRO A 36 2.09 -22.54 -1.63
CA PRO A 36 0.90 -23.37 -1.72
C PRO A 36 0.93 -24.59 -0.81
N ARG A 37 2.10 -24.97 -0.26
CA ARG A 37 2.25 -26.11 0.65
C ARG A 37 1.84 -25.80 2.10
N ARG A 38 1.53 -24.55 2.45
CA ARG A 38 1.12 -24.14 3.81
C ARG A 38 -0.41 -24.13 3.95
N LYS A 39 -0.89 -24.43 5.18
CA LYS A 39 -2.31 -24.30 5.57
C LYS A 39 -2.88 -22.90 5.27
N VAL A 40 -2.07 -21.86 5.46
CA VAL A 40 -2.35 -20.50 4.97
C VAL A 40 -1.29 -20.16 3.92
N PRO A 41 -1.63 -20.17 2.62
CA PRO A 41 -0.62 -20.03 1.56
C PRO A 41 0.11 -18.69 1.58
N ARG A 42 -0.58 -17.60 1.90
CA ARG A 42 -0.02 -16.24 1.95
C ARG A 42 0.49 -15.91 3.35
N SER A 43 1.74 -15.47 3.47
CA SER A 43 2.31 -15.01 4.74
C SER A 43 1.67 -13.69 5.21
N GLY A 44 1.93 -13.33 6.48
CA GLY A 44 1.80 -11.96 6.94
C GLY A 44 2.71 -10.99 6.19
N ILE A 45 2.53 -9.70 6.45
CA ILE A 45 3.39 -8.64 5.92
C ILE A 45 4.71 -8.66 6.68
N SER A 46 5.82 -8.81 5.97
CA SER A 46 7.17 -8.74 6.54
C SER A 46 7.51 -7.28 6.84
N LEU A 47 7.60 -6.90 8.12
CA LEU A 47 7.95 -5.53 8.53
C LEU A 47 9.32 -5.08 8.02
N PRO A 48 10.41 -5.89 8.07
CA PRO A 48 11.70 -5.47 7.54
C PRO A 48 11.69 -5.23 6.02
N ASP A 49 10.92 -6.03 5.28
CA ASP A 49 10.78 -5.85 3.83
C ASP A 49 9.93 -4.62 3.52
N LEU A 50 8.89 -4.37 4.30
CA LEU A 50 8.07 -3.16 4.20
C LEU A 50 8.89 -1.90 4.48
N GLU A 51 9.76 -1.91 5.49
CA GLU A 51 10.65 -0.78 5.80
C GLU A 51 11.58 -0.46 4.63
N LYS A 52 12.18 -1.49 4.00
CA LYS A 52 13.01 -1.32 2.80
C LYS A 52 12.21 -0.72 1.62
N CYS A 53 11.01 -1.22 1.38
CA CYS A 53 10.14 -0.70 0.32
C CYS A 53 9.73 0.75 0.60
N LEU A 54 9.37 1.09 1.85
CA LEU A 54 8.98 2.45 2.23
C LEU A 54 10.14 3.42 2.08
N SER A 55 11.35 3.05 2.50
CA SER A 55 12.53 3.90 2.32
C SER A 55 12.76 4.25 0.85
N LYS A 56 12.66 3.26 -0.06
CA LYS A 56 12.82 3.49 -1.50
C LYS A 56 11.68 4.32 -2.09
N ALA A 57 10.43 4.02 -1.69
CA ALA A 57 9.25 4.71 -2.21
C ALA A 57 9.22 6.18 -1.78
N THR A 58 9.52 6.45 -0.51
CA THR A 58 9.54 7.81 0.04
C THR A 58 10.68 8.64 -0.52
N PHE A 59 11.86 8.05 -0.70
CA PHE A 59 12.97 8.69 -1.40
C PHE A 59 12.60 9.09 -2.83
N SER A 60 12.06 8.14 -3.62
CA SER A 60 11.66 8.42 -5.00
C SER A 60 10.51 9.43 -5.09
N ALA A 61 9.55 9.36 -4.16
CA ALA A 61 8.48 10.35 -4.09
C ALA A 61 9.01 11.75 -3.80
N ALA A 62 10.02 11.89 -2.93
CA ALA A 62 10.67 13.18 -2.68
C ALA A 62 11.37 13.73 -3.93
N GLU A 63 12.08 12.88 -4.69
CA GLU A 63 12.71 13.28 -5.96
C GLU A 63 11.70 13.80 -6.99
N HIS A 64 10.48 13.25 -6.99
CA HIS A 64 9.41 13.65 -7.90
C HIS A 64 8.44 14.68 -7.30
N SER A 65 8.73 15.20 -6.09
CA SER A 65 7.82 16.09 -5.34
C SER A 65 6.39 15.53 -5.24
N ALA A 66 6.27 14.21 -5.10
CA ALA A 66 5.02 13.47 -5.10
C ALA A 66 4.54 13.14 -3.68
N SER A 67 3.23 13.05 -3.51
CA SER A 67 2.60 12.43 -2.35
C SER A 67 2.40 10.92 -2.58
N ILE A 68 2.39 10.15 -1.49
CA ILE A 68 2.07 8.72 -1.54
C ILE A 68 0.63 8.52 -1.11
N HIS A 69 -0.12 7.73 -1.88
CA HIS A 69 -1.50 7.35 -1.57
C HIS A 69 -1.59 5.83 -1.48
N MET A 70 -2.08 5.30 -0.36
CA MET A 70 -2.13 3.86 -0.13
C MET A 70 -3.34 3.42 0.70
N PRO A 71 -3.85 2.20 0.49
CA PRO A 71 -4.85 1.61 1.38
C PRO A 71 -4.21 1.21 2.73
N ARG A 72 -5.02 1.19 3.79
CA ARG A 72 -4.62 0.58 5.05
C ARG A 72 -4.32 -0.91 4.86
N ILE A 73 -3.08 -1.30 5.14
CA ILE A 73 -2.62 -2.69 5.10
C ILE A 73 -2.81 -3.37 6.47
N GLY A 74 -2.89 -4.70 6.52
CA GLY A 74 -3.09 -5.45 7.77
C GLY A 74 -4.51 -5.39 8.36
N TYR A 75 -5.54 -5.31 7.50
CA TYR A 75 -6.94 -5.44 7.91
C TYR A 75 -7.42 -6.87 7.65
N ARG A 76 -7.07 -7.83 8.52
CA ARG A 76 -7.54 -9.23 8.35
C ARG A 76 -8.30 -9.82 9.54
N ASP A 77 -8.21 -9.24 10.73
CA ASP A 77 -9.05 -9.57 11.88
C ASP A 77 -8.72 -8.63 13.05
N GLY A 78 -9.64 -8.41 13.98
CA GLY A 78 -9.57 -7.38 15.04
C GLY A 78 -8.34 -7.43 15.98
N SER A 79 -7.51 -8.46 15.88
CA SER A 79 -6.26 -8.64 16.63
C SER A 79 -5.03 -7.87 16.08
N GLN A 80 -5.13 -7.22 14.91
CA GLN A 80 -3.99 -6.58 14.21
C GLN A 80 -3.74 -5.09 14.58
N ARG A 81 -4.31 -4.61 15.70
CA ARG A 81 -4.11 -3.20 16.13
C ARG A 81 -2.64 -2.88 16.42
N SER A 82 -1.91 -3.80 17.05
CA SER A 82 -0.49 -3.64 17.37
C SER A 82 0.40 -3.61 16.11
N GLU A 83 0.15 -4.50 15.15
CA GLU A 83 0.88 -4.52 13.87
C GLU A 83 0.65 -3.22 13.08
N TRP A 84 -0.59 -2.74 13.02
CA TRP A 84 -0.89 -1.49 12.35
C TRP A 84 -0.20 -0.29 12.98
N TYR A 85 -0.16 -0.22 14.32
CA TYR A 85 0.54 0.85 15.02
C TYR A 85 2.03 0.89 14.66
N THR A 86 2.68 -0.27 14.56
CA THR A 86 4.08 -0.35 14.10
C THR A 86 4.24 0.13 12.66
N ILE A 87 3.33 -0.24 11.77
CA ILE A 87 3.32 0.23 10.37
C ILE A 87 3.13 1.75 10.32
N GLU A 88 2.19 2.30 11.08
CA GLU A 88 1.93 3.74 11.14
C GLU A 88 3.17 4.52 11.64
N ARG A 89 3.87 3.97 12.63
CA ARG A 89 5.14 4.54 13.11
C ARG A 89 6.21 4.54 12.01
N LEU A 90 6.32 3.48 11.22
CA LEU A 90 7.21 3.43 10.06
C LEU A 90 6.81 4.44 8.99
N LEU A 91 5.53 4.54 8.65
CA LEU A 91 5.03 5.53 7.69
C LEU A 91 5.38 6.96 8.13
N LYS A 92 5.13 7.30 9.40
CA LYS A 92 5.48 8.62 9.96
C LYS A 92 6.98 8.88 9.93
N LYS A 93 7.81 7.89 10.31
CA LYS A 93 9.28 7.99 10.26
C LYS A 93 9.77 8.40 8.87
N TYR A 94 9.34 7.69 7.83
CA TYR A 94 9.83 7.95 6.47
C TYR A 94 9.18 9.17 5.81
N ALA A 95 7.93 9.49 6.15
CA ALA A 95 7.29 10.73 5.74
C ALA A 95 8.07 11.95 6.25
N SER A 96 8.41 11.96 7.55
CA SER A 96 9.20 13.04 8.16
C SER A 96 10.64 13.07 7.66
N LEU A 97 11.27 11.91 7.45
CA LEU A 97 12.67 11.82 6.99
C LEU A 97 12.85 12.40 5.58
N HIS A 98 11.89 12.15 4.68
CA HIS A 98 11.97 12.58 3.28
C HIS A 98 11.10 13.80 2.95
N GLY A 99 10.39 14.36 3.93
CA GLY A 99 9.58 15.57 3.75
C GLY A 99 8.37 15.39 2.82
N ILE A 100 7.80 14.18 2.75
CA ILE A 100 6.64 13.89 1.88
C ILE A 100 5.36 13.67 2.69
N THR A 101 4.23 13.82 2.02
CA THR A 101 2.91 13.50 2.61
C THR A 101 2.46 12.11 2.20
N ILE A 102 2.03 11.30 3.18
CA ILE A 102 1.47 9.96 2.95
C ILE A 102 0.00 9.95 3.37
N TYR A 103 -0.89 9.61 2.44
CA TYR A 103 -2.32 9.47 2.66
C TYR A 103 -2.71 8.00 2.77
N VAL A 104 -3.36 7.63 3.88
CA VAL A 104 -3.83 6.27 4.15
C VAL A 104 -5.35 6.22 4.07
N TYR A 105 -5.87 5.36 3.20
CA TYR A 105 -7.31 5.17 3.03
C TYR A 105 -7.84 4.02 3.88
N TYR A 106 -8.90 4.30 4.64
CA TYR A 106 -9.65 3.32 5.42
C TYR A 106 -10.88 2.88 4.62
N PHE A 107 -10.75 1.78 3.88
CA PHE A 107 -11.88 1.16 3.18
C PHE A 107 -12.43 0.00 4.01
N GLN A 108 -13.73 0.04 4.30
CA GLN A 108 -14.44 -1.12 4.83
C GLN A 108 -14.76 -2.05 3.66
N ARG A 109 -14.38 -3.33 3.77
CA ARG A 109 -14.91 -4.33 2.84
C ARG A 109 -16.36 -4.60 3.26
N PRO A 110 -17.36 -4.47 2.36
CA PRO A 110 -18.71 -4.91 2.68
C PRO A 110 -18.65 -6.38 3.12
N SER A 111 -19.31 -6.69 4.24
CA SER A 111 -19.48 -8.07 4.67
C SER A 111 -20.25 -8.81 3.58
N ARG A 112 -19.89 -10.08 3.33
CA ARG A 112 -20.53 -10.95 2.32
C ARG A 112 -22.02 -11.27 2.60
N GLU A 113 -22.66 -10.60 3.54
CA GLU A 113 -24.00 -10.92 4.04
C GLU A 113 -25.15 -10.24 3.26
N GLN A 114 -24.87 -9.44 2.23
CA GLN A 114 -25.89 -8.72 1.46
C GLN A 114 -26.00 -9.15 -0.02
N GLN A 115 -25.67 -10.41 -0.34
CA GLN A 115 -25.85 -10.98 -1.69
C GLN A 115 -26.81 -12.17 -1.75
N ALA A 116 -27.62 -12.43 -0.71
CA ALA A 116 -28.53 -13.58 -0.66
C ALA A 116 -29.97 -13.19 -0.29
N SER A 117 -30.45 -12.02 -0.74
CA SER A 117 -31.83 -11.57 -0.48
C SER A 117 -32.44 -10.76 -1.63
N ASP A 118 -32.10 -11.10 -2.87
CA ASP A 118 -32.83 -10.68 -4.07
C ASP A 118 -32.86 -11.89 -5.02
N ASP A 119 -33.72 -12.87 -4.69
CA ASP A 119 -34.29 -13.88 -5.59
C ASP A 119 -35.76 -14.08 -5.17
#